data_AF-A0A919TRB8-F1
#
_entry.id   AF-A0A919TRB8-F1
#
_cell.length_a   1.000
_cell.length_b   1.000
_cell.length_c   1.000
_cell.angle_alpha   90.00
_cell.angle_beta   90.00
_cell.angle_gamma   90.00
#
_symmetry.space_group_name_H-M   'P 1'
#
loop_
_entity.id
_entity.type
_entity.pdbx_description
1 polymer ?
#
loop_
_entity_poly.entity_id
_entity_poly.type
_entity_poly.pdbx_seq_one_letter_code
_entity_poly.pdbx_strand_id
1 'polypeptide(L)' 'MLLSSLAGFGAREIGAALGIPEGTVRSRMHRVRRTLRATLPAVKGES' A
#
# COMPACT_ATOMS: atom_id res chain seq x y z
N MET A 1 -1.69 -1.60 2.88
CA MET A 1 -2.14 -0.39 3.61
C MET A 1 -3.64 -0.34 3.49
N LEU A 2 -4.33 -0.77 4.55
CA LEU A 2 -5.79 -0.87 4.56
C LEU A 2 -6.45 0.46 4.15
N LEU A 3 -5.92 1.59 4.63
CA LEU A 3 -6.43 2.92 4.31
C LEU A 3 -6.42 3.25 2.81
N SER A 4 -5.36 2.88 2.08
CA SER A 4 -5.32 3.09 0.63
C SER A 4 -6.15 2.06 -0.15
N SER A 5 -6.26 0.83 0.33
CA SER A 5 -6.85 -0.29 -0.44
C SER A 5 -8.32 -0.54 -0.14
N LEU A 6 -8.81 -0.18 1.05
CA LEU A 6 -10.21 -0.30 1.46
C LEU A 6 -10.92 1.05 1.54
N ALA A 7 -10.22 2.13 1.85
CA ALA A 7 -10.85 3.42 2.12
C ALA A 7 -10.48 4.53 1.11
N GLY A 8 -9.75 4.20 0.04
CA GLY A 8 -9.48 5.13 -1.07
C GLY A 8 -8.58 6.33 -0.74
N PHE A 9 -7.97 6.38 0.46
CA PHE A 9 -7.17 7.52 0.87
C PHE A 9 -5.86 7.66 0.06
N GLY A 10 -5.53 8.90 -0.28
CA GLY A 10 -4.24 9.28 -0.86
C GLY A 10 -3.11 9.29 0.18
N ALA A 11 -1.86 9.32 -0.29
CA ALA A 11 -0.68 9.26 0.59
C ALA A 11 -0.64 10.40 1.62
N ARG A 12 -1.10 11.60 1.24
CA ARG A 12 -1.18 12.78 2.13
C ARG A 12 -2.13 12.55 3.30
N GLU A 13 -3.33 12.04 3.01
CA GLU A 13 -4.38 11.81 4.01
C GLU A 13 -3.98 10.68 4.96
N ILE A 14 -3.36 9.62 4.44
CA ILE A 14 -2.78 8.54 5.23
C ILE A 14 -1.67 9.08 6.15
N GLY A 15 -0.81 9.95 5.64
CA GLY A 15 0.26 10.57 6.43
C GLY A 15 -0.30 11.38 7.60
N ALA A 16 -1.31 12.21 7.34
CA ALA A 16 -1.99 12.99 8.37
C ALA A 16 -2.69 12.09 9.42
N ALA A 17 -3.42 11.06 8.97
CA ALA A 17 -4.13 10.14 9.86
C ALA A 17 -3.18 9.30 10.75
N LEU A 18 -1.99 8.98 10.24
CA LEU A 18 -1.00 8.14 10.94
C LEU A 18 0.12 8.93 11.64
N GLY A 19 0.14 10.26 11.51
CA GLY A 19 1.21 11.10 12.07
C GLY A 19 2.60 10.84 11.47
N ILE A 20 2.68 10.45 10.20
CA ILE A 20 3.96 10.17 9.51
C ILE A 20 4.10 10.95 8.21
N PRO A 21 5.34 11.24 7.74
CA PRO A 21 5.54 11.95 6.48
C PRO A 21 4.93 11.23 5.28
N GLU A 22 4.42 12.00 4.31
CA GLU A 22 3.86 11.46 3.06
C GLU A 22 4.87 10.59 2.30
N GLY A 23 6.15 11.00 2.28
CA GLY A 23 7.25 10.21 1.72
C GLY A 23 7.39 8.83 2.38
N THR A 24 7.22 8.75 3.71
CA THR A 24 7.23 7.48 4.45
C THR A 24 6.07 6.58 4.05
N VAL A 25 4.87 7.15 3.84
CA VAL A 25 3.72 6.40 3.34
C VAL A 25 4.04 5.80 1.97
N ARG A 26 4.53 6.62 1.02
CA ARG A 26 4.90 6.15 -0.33
C ARG A 26 5.94 5.04 -0.28
N SER A 27 7.02 5.21 0.49
CA SER A 27 8.08 4.19 0.61
C SER A 27 7.58 2.90 1.26
N ARG A 28 6.74 2.97 2.30
CA ARG A 28 6.13 1.78 2.93
C ARG A 28 5.23 1.04 1.95
N MET A 29 4.38 1.76 1.22
CA MET A 29 3.51 1.15 0.20
C MET A 29 4.31 0.47 -0.90
N HIS A 30 5.37 1.12 -1.39
CA HIS A 30 6.25 0.53 -2.40
C HIS A 30 6.88 -0.77 -1.89
N ARG A 31 7.40 -0.79 -0.66
CA ARG A 31 7.96 -2.00 -0.04
C ARG A 31 6.91 -3.11 0.07
N VAL A 32 5.72 -2.81 0.58
CA VAL A 32 4.65 -3.82 0.70
C VAL A 32 4.27 -4.39 -0.66
N ARG A 33 4.10 -3.56 -1.71
CA ARG A 33 3.81 -4.05 -3.06
C ARG A 33 4.91 -4.95 -3.59
N ARG A 34 6.18 -4.58 -3.38
CA ARG A 34 7.34 -5.40 -3.78
C ARG A 34 7.35 -6.74 -3.05
N THR A 35 7.15 -6.74 -1.74
CA THR A 35 7.09 -7.97 -0.94
C THR A 35 5.95 -8.86 -1.42
N LEU A 36 4.73 -8.33 -1.55
CA LEU A 36 3.58 -9.10 -2.01
C LEU A 36 3.79 -9.69 -3.41
N ARG A 37 4.38 -8.94 -4.34
CA ARG A 37 4.73 -9.48 -5.68
C ARG A 37 5.78 -10.59 -5.62
N ALA A 38 6.69 -10.54 -4.65
CA ALA A 38 7.74 -11.54 -4.50
C ALA A 38 7.25 -12.81 -3.78
N THR A 39 6.27 -12.68 -2.88
CA THR A 39 5.83 -13.77 -2.01
C THR A 39 4.50 -14.40 -2.40
N LEU A 40 3.64 -13.67 -3.12
CA LEU A 40 2.37 -14.23 -3.56
C LEU A 40 2.60 -15.08 -4.82
N PRO A 41 2.08 -16.32 -4.86
CA PRO A 41 2.02 -17.06 -6.11
C PRO A 41 1.24 -16.24 -7.14
N ALA A 42 1.64 -16.32 -8.42
CA ALA A 42 0.93 -15.65 -9.48
C ALA A 42 -0.53 -16.09 -9.44
N VAL A 43 -1.42 -15.16 -9.07
CA VAL A 43 -2.85 -15.41 -9.08
C VAL A 43 -3.23 -15.54 -10.54
N LYS A 44 -3.36 -16.78 -11.03
CA LYS A 44 -3.94 -17.06 -12.33
C LYS A 44 -5.41 -16.73 -12.18
N GLY A 45 -5.83 -15.56 -12.67
CA GLY A 45 -7.25 -15.21 -12.69
C GLY A 45 -8.00 -16.31 -13.41
N GLU A 46 -8.85 -17.03 -12.70
CA GLU A 46 -9.82 -17.93 -13.30
C GLU A 46 -10.73 -17.05 -14.17
N SER A 47 -10.60 -17.24 -15.49
CA SER A 47 -11.47 -16.65 -16.52
C SER A 47 -12.51 -17.68 -16.91
#